data_AF-A0A968PSS1-F1
#
_entry.id   AF-A0A968PSS1-F1
#
_cell.length_a   1.000
_cell.length_b   1.000
_cell.length_c   1.000
_cell.angle_alpha   90.00
_cell.angle_beta   90.00
_cell.angle_gamma   90.00
#
_symmetry.space_group_name_H-M   'P 1'
#
loop_
_entity.id
_entity.type
_entity.pdbx_description
1 polymer ?
#
loop_
_entity_poly.entity_id
_entity_poly.type
_entity_poly.pdbx_seq_one_letter_code
_entity_poly.pdbx_strand_id
1 'polypeptide(L)'
;MVNQSGYPLEVKPYEAWRNHLIQVAQSQGNALYPYLPRFMTNPGSVEKDSSAPQPTTQFDCQQTLQALAETSITCPPVNAQLLQTYFAYFVQSGFLNVPSHVHPEPGVKQ
;
A
#
# COMPACT_ATOMS: atom_id res chain seq x y z
N MET A 1 9.50 6.15 -0.66
CA MET A 1 8.37 6.26 0.30
C MET A 1 8.21 4.98 1.12
N VAL A 2 7.83 3.83 0.54
CA VAL A 2 7.83 2.54 1.29
C VAL A 2 9.22 1.90 1.39
N ASN A 3 10.04 2.00 0.35
CA ASN A 3 11.43 1.52 0.34
C ASN A 3 12.31 2.17 1.42
N GLN A 4 11.94 3.37 1.89
CA GLN A 4 12.64 4.07 2.98
C GLN A 4 12.31 3.48 4.36
N SER A 5 11.28 2.62 4.46
CA SER A 5 10.86 1.97 5.70
C SER A 5 11.63 0.68 6.00
N GLY A 6 12.69 0.37 5.23
CA GLY A 6 13.60 -0.75 5.47
C GLY A 6 13.14 -2.09 4.88
N TYR A 7 11.97 -2.14 4.23
CA TYR A 7 11.51 -3.31 3.49
C TYR A 7 12.04 -3.29 2.05
N PRO A 8 12.72 -4.35 1.60
CA PRO A 8 13.21 -4.43 0.23
C PRO A 8 12.03 -4.54 -0.74
N LEU A 9 11.98 -3.63 -1.72
CA LEU A 9 10.96 -3.62 -2.77
C LEU A 9 11.61 -3.62 -4.15
N GLU A 10 11.16 -4.54 -4.99
CA GLU A 10 11.52 -4.60 -6.40
C GLU A 10 10.34 -4.08 -7.23
N VAL A 11 10.59 -3.09 -8.09
CA VAL A 11 9.56 -2.55 -8.99
C VAL A 11 9.54 -3.37 -10.27
N LYS A 12 8.37 -3.93 -10.62
CA LYS A 12 8.14 -4.71 -11.85
C LYS A 12 6.98 -4.12 -12.66
N PRO A 13 6.94 -4.33 -13.98
CA PRO A 13 5.73 -4.12 -14.75
C PRO A 13 4.55 -4.89 -14.14
N TYR A 14 3.36 -4.28 -14.14
CA TYR A 14 2.19 -4.83 -13.43
C TYR A 14 1.90 -6.29 -13.83
N GLU A 15 1.91 -6.62 -15.12
CA GLU A 15 1.67 -7.99 -15.59
C GLU A 15 2.72 -8.98 -15.10
N ALA A 16 4.00 -8.57 -15.10
CA ALA A 16 5.08 -9.41 -14.60
C ALA A 16 4.95 -9.65 -13.08
N TRP A 17 4.59 -8.62 -12.32
CA TRP A 17 4.30 -8.74 -10.88
C TRP A 17 3.08 -9.62 -10.61
N ARG A 18 1.97 -9.41 -11.32
CA ARG A 18 0.72 -10.15 -11.20
C ARG A 18 0.94 -11.63 -11.48
N ASN A 19 1.62 -11.96 -12.58
CA ASN A 19 1.93 -13.34 -12.91
C ASN A 19 2.79 -14.00 -11.82
N HIS A 20 3.80 -13.29 -11.30
CA HIS A 20 4.60 -13.80 -10.18
C HIS A 20 3.76 -14.03 -8.92
N LEU A 21 2.88 -13.08 -8.55
CA LEU A 21 1.98 -13.18 -7.41
C LEU A 21 1.10 -14.43 -7.49
N ILE A 22 0.47 -14.68 -8.65
CA ILE A 22 -0.41 -15.84 -8.86
C ILE A 22 0.36 -17.15 -8.63
N GLN A 23 1.63 -17.22 -9.03
CA GLN A 23 2.44 -18.42 -8.84
C GLN A 23 2.80 -18.65 -7.36
N VAL A 24 3.21 -17.60 -6.63
CA VAL A 24 3.72 -17.74 -5.24
C VAL A 24 2.60 -17.82 -4.19
N ALA A 25 1.41 -17.31 -4.50
CA ALA A 25 0.29 -17.26 -3.55
C ALA A 25 -0.61 -18.51 -3.56
N GLN A 26 -0.27 -19.56 -4.33
CA GLN A 26 -1.06 -20.81 -4.42
C GLN A 26 -1.12 -21.61 -3.10
N SER A 27 -0.19 -21.38 -2.17
CA SER A 27 -0.18 -22.08 -0.89
C SER A 27 -1.16 -21.44 0.10
N GLN A 28 -1.96 -22.25 0.81
CA GLN A 28 -2.90 -21.76 1.83
C GLN A 28 -2.21 -21.02 3.01
N GLY A 29 -0.91 -21.25 3.21
CA GLY A 29 -0.12 -20.52 4.21
C GLY A 29 0.30 -19.11 3.77
N ASN A 30 0.10 -18.75 2.49
CA ASN A 30 0.35 -17.41 2.00
C ASN A 30 -0.84 -16.50 2.32
N ALA A 31 -0.59 -15.35 2.96
CA ALA A 31 -1.62 -14.37 3.29
C ALA A 31 -2.42 -13.85 2.08
N LEU A 32 -1.88 -13.99 0.86
CA LEU A 32 -2.55 -13.59 -0.38
C LEU A 32 -3.47 -14.67 -0.98
N TYR A 33 -3.42 -15.91 -0.50
CA TYR A 33 -4.26 -17.01 -0.99
C TYR A 33 -5.76 -16.65 -1.09
N PRO A 34 -6.42 -16.09 -0.06
CA PRO A 34 -7.85 -15.75 -0.15
C PRO A 34 -8.16 -14.64 -1.17
N TYR A 35 -7.15 -13.89 -1.64
CA TYR A 35 -7.31 -12.81 -2.60
C TYR A 35 -6.96 -13.22 -4.04
N LEU A 36 -6.45 -14.43 -4.27
CA LEU A 36 -6.07 -14.94 -5.60
C LEU A 36 -7.14 -14.74 -6.69
N PRO A 37 -8.45 -14.98 -6.45
CA PRO A 37 -9.46 -14.78 -7.48
C PRO A 37 -9.49 -13.36 -8.07
N ARG A 38 -9.13 -12.32 -7.28
CA ARG A 38 -9.04 -10.92 -7.75
C ARG A 38 -7.93 -10.70 -8.76
N PHE A 39 -6.89 -11.52 -8.70
CA PHE A 39 -5.74 -11.44 -9.59
C PHE A 39 -5.82 -12.41 -10.76
N MET A 40 -6.81 -13.31 -10.82
CA MET A 40 -6.93 -14.28 -11.93
C MET A 40 -7.76 -13.75 -13.10
N THR A 41 -8.62 -12.76 -12.88
CA THR A 41 -9.41 -12.12 -13.94
C THR A 41 -8.50 -11.31 -14.87
N ASN A 42 -8.66 -11.53 -16.17
CA ASN A 42 -7.82 -10.92 -17.20
C ASN A 42 -8.25 -9.45 -17.40
N PRO A 43 -7.34 -8.46 -17.33
CA PRO A 43 -7.71 -7.04 -17.40
C PRO A 43 -8.41 -6.61 -18.70
N GLY A 44 -8.29 -7.41 -19.77
CA GLY A 44 -8.79 -7.09 -21.10
C GLY A 44 -10.15 -7.70 -21.49
N SER A 45 -10.73 -8.57 -20.67
CA SER A 45 -12.03 -9.19 -20.95
C SER A 45 -13.10 -8.58 -20.06
N VAL A 46 -13.69 -7.50 -20.58
CA VAL A 46 -15.03 -6.95 -20.29
C VAL A 46 -15.64 -7.40 -18.96
N GLU A 47 -15.40 -6.66 -17.89
CA GLU A 47 -16.35 -5.73 -17.29
C GLU A 47 -15.57 -4.86 -16.31
N LYS A 48 -16.08 -3.65 -16.13
CA LYS A 48 -15.43 -2.52 -15.46
C LYS A 48 -15.46 -2.72 -13.94
N ASP A 49 -14.92 -3.83 -13.46
CA ASP A 49 -14.89 -4.11 -12.03
C ASP A 49 -13.70 -5.01 -11.69
N SER A 50 -12.80 -4.49 -10.86
CA SER A 50 -11.97 -5.30 -9.96
C SER A 50 -10.76 -6.10 -10.50
N SER A 51 -9.89 -5.54 -11.34
CA SER A 51 -8.49 -6.04 -11.44
C SER A 51 -7.48 -4.89 -11.32
N ALA A 52 -7.07 -4.63 -10.06
CA ALA A 52 -6.26 -3.50 -9.56
C ALA A 52 -6.85 -2.09 -9.84
N PRO A 53 -7.22 -1.32 -8.80
CA PRO A 53 -7.81 -0.01 -8.97
C PRO A 53 -6.72 0.97 -9.39
N GLN A 54 -6.54 1.20 -10.68
CA GLN A 54 -6.44 2.58 -11.08
C GLN A 54 -7.86 3.13 -10.93
N PRO A 55 -8.14 4.01 -9.94
CA PRO A 55 -9.36 4.78 -9.98
C PRO A 55 -9.26 5.63 -11.25
N THR A 56 -9.81 5.12 -12.35
CA THR A 56 -9.92 5.86 -13.61
C THR A 56 -10.81 7.08 -13.41
N THR A 57 -11.62 7.06 -12.35
CA THR A 57 -12.40 8.20 -11.86
C THR A 57 -11.55 9.06 -10.92
N GLN A 58 -11.19 10.24 -11.39
CA GLN A 58 -10.73 11.31 -10.51
C GLN A 58 -11.96 11.95 -9.85
N PHE A 59 -12.04 11.86 -8.53
CA PHE A 59 -13.09 12.52 -7.77
C PHE A 59 -12.67 13.96 -7.48
N ASP A 60 -13.51 14.90 -7.86
CA ASP A 60 -13.35 16.29 -7.45
C ASP A 60 -13.86 16.47 -6.01
N CYS A 61 -13.05 17.13 -5.17
CA CYS A 61 -13.37 17.44 -3.78
C CYS A 61 -13.45 18.94 -3.49
N GLN A 62 -13.45 19.80 -4.51
CA GLN A 62 -13.47 21.27 -4.35
C GLN A 62 -14.61 21.76 -3.45
N GLN A 63 -15.83 21.23 -3.60
CA GLN A 63 -16.98 21.63 -2.78
C GLN A 63 -16.78 21.26 -1.30
N THR A 64 -16.23 20.08 -1.02
CA THR A 64 -15.89 19.66 0.35
C THR A 64 -14.84 20.58 0.96
N LEU A 65 -13.81 20.93 0.19
CA LEU A 65 -12.76 21.85 0.64
C LEU A 65 -13.32 23.25 0.92
N GLN A 66 -14.21 23.74 0.06
CA GLN A 66 -14.87 25.03 0.26
C GLN A 66 -15.74 25.05 1.52
N ALA A 67 -16.52 23.98 1.76
CA ALA A 67 -17.37 23.87 2.94
C ALA A 67 -16.57 23.79 4.25
N LEU A 68 -15.34 23.27 4.20
CA LEU A 68 -14.46 23.11 5.37
C LEU A 68 -13.46 24.24 5.56
N ALA A 69 -13.41 25.23 4.66
CA ALA A 69 -12.36 26.26 4.63
C ALA A 69 -12.25 27.07 5.94
N GLU A 70 -13.37 27.30 6.62
CA GLU A 70 -13.45 28.04 7.89
C GLU A 70 -13.31 27.13 9.13
N THR A 71 -12.84 25.89 8.95
CA THR A 71 -12.64 24.92 10.03
C THR A 71 -11.18 24.50 10.14
N SER A 72 -10.82 23.84 11.24
CA SER A 72 -9.51 23.20 11.39
C SER A 72 -9.43 21.80 10.76
N ILE A 73 -10.49 21.34 10.08
CA ILE A 73 -10.56 19.98 9.53
C ILE A 73 -9.82 19.95 8.20
N THR A 74 -8.77 19.15 8.11
CA THR A 74 -7.98 18.97 6.90
C THR A 74 -7.66 17.49 6.69
N CYS A 75 -7.47 17.08 5.43
CA CYS A 75 -6.95 15.76 5.10
C CYS A 75 -5.42 15.80 5.15
N PRO A 76 -4.76 15.03 6.04
CA PRO A 76 -3.30 15.00 6.08
C PRO A 76 -2.72 14.48 4.75
N PRO A 77 -1.60 15.05 4.26
CA PRO A 77 -0.97 14.57 3.05
C PRO A 77 -0.42 13.15 3.23
N VAL A 78 -0.52 12.32 2.19
CA VAL A 78 0.12 11.00 2.17
C VAL A 78 1.62 11.19 1.92
N ASN A 79 2.39 11.30 3.00
CA ASN A 79 3.84 11.52 2.97
C ASN A 79 4.61 10.41 3.72
N ALA A 80 5.95 10.51 3.74
CA ALA A 80 6.79 9.50 4.39
C ALA A 80 6.56 9.41 5.91
N GLN A 81 6.28 10.53 6.58
CA GLN A 81 5.99 10.55 8.02
C GLN A 81 4.69 9.80 8.34
N LEU A 82 3.63 9.98 7.56
CA LEU A 82 2.39 9.24 7.74
C LEU A 82 2.61 7.73 7.57
N LEU A 83 3.37 7.32 6.56
CA LEU A 83 3.71 5.92 6.34
C LEU A 83 4.54 5.34 7.51
N GLN A 84 5.49 6.11 8.04
CA GLN A 84 6.28 5.70 9.20
C GLN A 84 5.39 5.44 10.43
N THR A 85 4.40 6.31 10.68
CA THR A 85 3.40 6.10 11.75
C THR A 85 2.67 4.77 11.58
N TYR A 86 2.26 4.41 10.36
CA TYR A 86 1.56 3.15 10.09
C TYR A 86 2.48 1.95 10.29
N PHE A 87 3.69 1.98 9.73
CA PHE A 87 4.65 0.88 9.90
C PHE A 87 5.06 0.67 11.36
N ALA A 88 5.27 1.76 12.11
CA ALA A 88 5.58 1.67 13.54
C ALA A 88 4.47 0.91 14.29
N TYR A 89 3.21 1.25 14.04
CA TYR A 89 2.07 0.55 14.64
C TYR A 89 1.98 -0.93 14.19
N PHE A 90 2.18 -1.23 12.91
CA PHE A 90 2.14 -2.60 12.40
C PHE A 90 3.25 -3.48 12.96
N VAL A 91 4.45 -2.93 13.18
CA VAL A 91 5.54 -3.64 13.86
C VAL A 91 5.21 -3.82 15.34
N GLN A 92 4.75 -2.76 16.03
CA GLN A 92 4.43 -2.81 17.46
C GLN A 92 3.31 -3.82 17.77
N SER A 93 2.32 -3.94 16.90
CA SER A 93 1.21 -4.89 17.02
C SER A 93 1.57 -6.32 16.60
N GLY A 94 2.77 -6.55 16.05
CA GLY A 94 3.20 -7.84 15.52
C GLY A 94 2.56 -8.22 14.18
N PHE A 95 1.87 -7.29 13.51
CA PHE A 95 1.31 -7.52 12.18
C PHE A 95 2.40 -7.61 11.10
N LEU A 96 3.45 -6.78 11.20
CA LEU A 96 4.64 -6.84 10.36
C LEU A 96 5.87 -7.20 11.18
N ASN A 97 6.78 -7.96 10.57
CA ASN A 97 8.10 -8.19 11.13
C ASN A 97 8.94 -6.91 11.10
N VAL A 98 9.88 -6.77 12.05
CA VAL A 98 10.85 -5.67 12.02
C VAL A 98 11.65 -5.74 10.70
N PRO A 99 11.78 -4.63 9.95
CA PRO A 99 12.49 -4.62 8.68
C PRO A 99 13.98 -4.94 8.88
N SER A 100 14.55 -5.76 7.99
CA SER A 100 15.94 -6.25 8.11
C SER A 100 17.01 -5.18 7.87
N HIS A 101 16.65 -4.05 7.24
CA HIS A 101 17.52 -2.90 7.01
C HIS A 101 16.95 -1.67 7.73
N VAL A 102 17.00 -1.67 9.06
CA VAL A 102 16.79 -0.44 9.83
C VAL A 102 18.02 0.44 9.64
N HIS A 103 17.91 1.52 8.89
CA HIS A 103 18.90 2.60 9.01
C HIS A 103 18.70 3.20 10.42
N PRO A 104 19.69 3.15 11.32
CA PRO A 104 19.50 3.64 12.68
C PRO A 104 19.17 5.13 12.65
N GLU A 105 18.18 5.56 13.43
CA GLU A 105 17.95 6.98 13.70
C GLU A 105 19.23 7.59 14.29
N PRO A 106 19.67 8.77 13.82
CA PRO A 106 20.74 9.50 14.46
C PRO A 106 20.22 10.10 15.77
N GLY A 107 20.28 9.36 16.88
CA GLY A 107 19.80 9.94 18.15
C GLY A 107 19.91 9.13 19.43
N VAL A 108 20.04 7.81 19.43
CA VAL A 108 20.13 7.05 20.70
C VAL A 108 21.60 6.84 21.08
N LYS A 109 22.11 7.72 21.93
CA LYS A 109 23.37 7.49 22.66
C LYS A 109 23.11 6.46 23.77
N GLN A 110 23.99 5.46 23.84
CA GLN A 110 24.14 4.57 25.01
C GLN A 110 24.73 5.36 26.19
#